data_AF-A0A434HN03-F1
#
_entry.id   AF-A0A434HN03-F1
#
_cell.length_a   1.000
_cell.length_b   1.000
_cell.length_c   1.000
_cell.angle_alpha   90.00
_cell.angle_beta   90.00
_cell.angle_gamma   90.00
#
_symmetry.space_group_name_H-M   'P 1'
#
loop_
_entity.id
_entity.type
_entity.pdbx_description
1 polymer ?
#
loop_
_entity_poly.entity_id
_entity_poly.type
_entity_poly.pdbx_seq_one_letter_code
_entity_poly.pdbx_strand_id
1 'polypeptide(L)'
;DRITQDLDQAAKLKGEADAAVAAYEQELAEAKTKANAIGQQANDAAKAEADTARKKVEAALDAKLGEAEARISSIKANAMKEVGSIAEDTASAIVEALVGGKASKAEIAAAVKSVAR
;
A
#
# COMPACT_ATOMS: atom_id res chain seq x y z
N ASP A 1 35.03 -51.18 55.75
CA ASP A 1 33.61 -51.17 55.38
C ASP A 1 33.04 -49.78 55.22
N ARG A 2 33.00 -48.92 56.25
CA ARG A 2 32.48 -47.54 56.12
C ARG A 2 33.11 -46.70 55.00
N ILE A 3 34.45 -46.69 54.88
CA ILE A 3 35.15 -45.91 53.85
C ILE A 3 34.76 -46.37 52.44
N THR A 4 34.62 -47.67 52.22
CA THR A 4 34.19 -48.22 50.92
C THR A 4 32.78 -47.77 50.58
N GLN A 5 31.88 -47.81 51.57
CA GLN A 5 30.49 -47.37 51.42
C GLN A 5 30.38 -45.87 51.11
N ASP A 6 31.20 -45.05 51.78
CA ASP A 6 31.28 -43.61 51.53
C ASP A 6 31.83 -43.29 50.13
N LEU A 7 32.82 -44.06 49.65
CA LEU A 7 33.38 -43.93 48.30
C LEU A 7 32.37 -44.32 47.21
N ASP A 8 31.64 -45.42 47.39
CA ASP A 8 30.59 -45.86 46.46
C ASP A 8 29.46 -44.82 46.39
N GLN A 9 29.07 -44.26 47.53
CA GLN A 9 28.06 -43.22 47.59
C GLN A 9 28.54 -41.90 46.95
N ALA A 10 29.80 -41.51 47.17
CA ALA A 10 30.39 -40.36 46.50
C ALA A 10 30.45 -40.53 44.99
N ALA A 11 30.81 -41.73 44.50
CA ALA A 11 30.83 -42.04 43.08
C ALA A 11 29.42 -41.96 42.46
N LYS A 12 28.40 -42.45 43.17
CA LYS A 12 26.99 -42.34 42.75
C LYS A 12 26.53 -40.88 42.68
N LEU A 13 26.78 -40.10 43.74
CA LEU A 13 26.41 -38.68 43.79
C LEU A 13 27.12 -37.86 42.69
N LYS A 14 28.38 -38.18 42.40
CA LYS A 14 29.10 -37.57 41.28
C LYS A 14 28.42 -37.90 39.95
N GLY A 15 28.08 -39.16 39.71
CA GLY A 15 27.40 -39.58 38.48
C GLY A 15 26.03 -38.91 38.31
N GLU A 16 25.27 -38.76 39.39
CA GLU A 16 23.99 -38.04 39.40
C GLU A 16 24.18 -36.55 39.10
N ALA A 17 25.22 -35.91 39.66
CA ALA A 17 25.53 -34.51 39.38
C ALA A 17 25.96 -34.30 37.92
N ASP A 18 26.84 -35.16 37.39
CA ASP A 18 27.30 -35.08 36.00
C ASP A 18 26.11 -35.24 35.02
N ALA A 19 25.19 -36.18 35.32
CA ALA A 19 23.97 -36.37 34.54
C ALA A 19 23.03 -35.15 34.61
N ALA A 20 22.88 -34.54 35.80
CA ALA A 20 22.06 -33.34 35.97
C ALA A 20 22.63 -32.13 35.21
N VAL A 21 23.94 -31.95 35.22
CA VAL A 21 24.62 -30.89 34.43
C VAL A 21 24.41 -31.11 32.94
N ALA A 22 24.61 -32.34 32.45
CA ALA A 22 24.41 -32.65 31.04
C ALA A 22 22.96 -32.39 30.59
N ALA A 23 21.98 -32.78 31.40
CA ALA A 23 20.57 -32.49 31.12
C ALA A 23 20.28 -30.98 31.08
N TYR A 24 20.80 -30.23 32.04
CA TYR A 24 20.65 -28.77 32.07
C TYR A 24 21.27 -28.09 30.85
N GLU A 25 22.48 -28.48 30.45
CA GLU A 25 23.15 -27.93 29.28
C GLU A 25 22.39 -28.24 27.98
N GLN A 26 21.84 -29.46 27.86
CA GLN A 26 20.98 -29.83 26.74
C GLN A 26 19.71 -28.98 26.71
N GLU A 27 18.98 -28.87 27.81
CA GLU A 27 17.77 -28.05 27.89
C GLU A 27 18.06 -26.58 27.56
N LEU A 28 19.20 -26.05 28.01
CA LEU A 28 19.62 -24.69 27.69
C LEU A 28 19.92 -24.51 26.20
N ALA A 29 20.57 -25.49 25.55
CA ALA A 29 20.85 -25.45 24.12
C ALA A 29 19.56 -25.53 23.29
N GLU A 30 18.63 -26.40 23.69
CA GLU A 30 17.31 -26.52 23.07
C GLU A 30 16.49 -25.23 23.25
N ALA A 31 16.50 -24.64 24.45
CA ALA A 31 15.81 -23.38 24.73
C ALA A 31 16.35 -22.23 23.88
N LYS A 32 17.68 -22.10 23.74
CA LYS A 32 18.31 -21.10 22.85
C LYS A 32 17.91 -21.30 21.40
N THR A 33 17.90 -22.55 20.93
CA THR A 33 17.49 -22.89 19.56
C THR A 33 16.03 -22.51 19.32
N LYS A 34 15.13 -22.86 20.25
CA LYS A 34 13.71 -22.47 20.18
C LYS A 34 13.52 -20.96 20.21
N ALA A 35 14.25 -20.24 21.06
CA ALA A 35 14.17 -18.78 21.13
C ALA A 35 14.59 -18.12 19.80
N ASN A 36 15.68 -18.58 19.19
CA ASN A 36 16.11 -18.09 17.88
C ASN A 36 15.08 -18.40 16.78
N ALA A 37 14.49 -19.60 16.79
CA ALA A 37 13.45 -19.98 15.84
C ALA A 37 12.20 -19.09 15.98
N ILE A 38 11.76 -18.81 17.20
CA ILE A 38 10.63 -17.90 17.48
C ILE A 38 10.94 -16.49 16.96
N GLY A 39 12.14 -15.98 17.24
CA GLY A 39 12.57 -14.66 16.76
C GLY A 39 12.58 -14.58 15.24
N GLN A 40 13.10 -15.60 14.57
CA GLN A 40 13.11 -15.68 13.11
C GLN A 40 11.68 -15.73 12.54
N GLN A 41 10.82 -16.59 13.08
CA GLN A 41 9.43 -16.70 12.64
C GLN A 41 8.65 -15.39 12.83
N ALA A 42 8.88 -14.69 13.94
CA ALA A 42 8.26 -13.38 14.19
C ALA A 42 8.73 -12.32 13.19
N ASN A 43 10.03 -12.28 12.89
CA ASN A 43 10.58 -11.37 11.88
C ASN A 43 10.03 -11.66 10.48
N ASP A 44 9.95 -12.93 10.09
CA ASP A 44 9.42 -13.33 8.78
C ASP A 44 7.93 -13.01 8.66
N ALA A 45 7.14 -13.25 9.72
CA ALA A 45 5.73 -12.89 9.77
C ALA A 45 5.53 -11.37 9.68
N ALA A 46 6.30 -10.58 10.44
CA ALA A 46 6.24 -9.12 10.40
C ALA A 46 6.59 -8.57 9.02
N LYS A 47 7.58 -9.15 8.34
CA LYS A 47 7.96 -8.77 6.97
C LYS A 47 6.84 -9.07 5.98
N ALA A 48 6.22 -10.24 6.06
CA ALA A 48 5.11 -10.62 5.20
C ALA A 48 3.87 -9.72 5.40
N GLU A 49 3.58 -9.36 6.65
CA GLU A 49 2.51 -8.42 6.98
C GLU A 49 2.80 -7.02 6.44
N ALA A 50 4.04 -6.53 6.61
CA ALA A 50 4.46 -5.24 6.06
C ALA A 50 4.35 -5.20 4.54
N ASP A 51 4.77 -6.25 3.83
CA ASP A 51 4.64 -6.34 2.37
C ASP A 51 3.17 -6.36 1.93
N THR A 52 2.30 -7.03 2.68
CA THR A 52 0.86 -7.07 2.41
C THR A 52 0.22 -5.70 2.62
N ALA A 53 0.54 -5.03 3.73
CA ALA A 53 0.06 -3.69 4.03
C ALA A 53 0.55 -2.68 2.98
N ARG A 54 1.83 -2.75 2.58
CA ARG A 54 2.40 -1.92 1.52
C ARG A 54 1.63 -2.06 0.21
N LYS A 55 1.43 -3.29 -0.27
CA LYS A 55 0.68 -3.56 -1.51
C LYS A 55 -0.77 -3.07 -1.44
N LYS A 56 -1.42 -3.20 -0.28
CA LYS A 56 -2.78 -2.69 -0.08
C LYS A 56 -2.84 -1.17 -0.19
N VAL A 57 -1.88 -0.48 0.42
CA VAL A 57 -1.78 0.98 0.35
C VAL A 57 -1.46 1.45 -1.07
N GLU A 58 -0.53 0.79 -1.76
CA GLU A 58 -0.20 1.07 -3.17
C GLU A 58 -1.44 0.93 -4.06
N ALA A 59 -2.16 -0.19 -3.96
CA ALA A 59 -3.39 -0.40 -4.74
C ALA A 59 -4.47 0.65 -4.44
N ALA A 60 -4.63 1.06 -3.18
CA ALA A 60 -5.58 2.12 -2.81
C ALA A 60 -5.15 3.48 -3.35
N LEU A 61 -3.84 3.76 -3.39
CA LEU A 61 -3.30 5.00 -3.95
C LEU A 61 -3.51 5.05 -5.47
N ASP A 62 -3.21 3.96 -6.18
CA ASP A 62 -3.41 3.86 -7.63
C ASP A 62 -4.88 4.04 -8.01
N ALA A 63 -5.80 3.42 -7.26
CA ALA A 63 -7.23 3.61 -7.45
C ALA A 63 -7.63 5.10 -7.26
N LYS A 64 -7.14 5.74 -6.19
CA LYS A 64 -7.43 7.14 -5.90
C LYS A 64 -6.85 8.09 -6.95
N LEU A 65 -5.67 7.78 -7.49
CA LEU A 65 -5.07 8.53 -8.60
C LEU A 65 -5.93 8.39 -9.87
N GLY A 66 -6.34 7.18 -10.24
CA GLY A 66 -7.22 6.96 -11.39
C GLY A 66 -8.57 7.69 -11.26
N GLU A 67 -9.19 7.67 -10.07
CA GLU A 67 -10.42 8.42 -9.79
C GLU A 67 -10.20 9.94 -9.91
N ALA A 68 -9.09 10.45 -9.39
CA ALA A 68 -8.76 11.87 -9.47
C ALA A 68 -8.52 12.31 -10.93
N GLU A 69 -7.81 11.52 -11.72
CA GLU A 69 -7.56 11.78 -13.14
C GLU A 69 -8.88 11.78 -13.95
N ALA A 70 -9.76 10.80 -13.70
CA ALA A 70 -11.07 10.74 -14.33
C ALA A 70 -11.92 11.98 -13.98
N ARG A 71 -11.88 12.42 -12.71
CA ARG A 71 -12.56 13.62 -12.26
C ARG A 71 -12.00 14.88 -12.92
N ILE A 72 -10.68 15.02 -13.00
CA ILE A 72 -10.02 16.16 -13.66
C ILE A 72 -10.40 16.19 -15.15
N SER A 73 -10.37 15.06 -15.83
CA SER A 73 -10.75 14.95 -17.24
C SER A 73 -12.21 15.38 -17.47
N SER A 74 -13.12 14.90 -16.61
CA SER A 74 -14.54 15.28 -16.65
C SER A 74 -14.75 16.79 -16.43
N ILE A 75 -14.11 17.37 -15.41
CA ILE A 75 -14.17 18.81 -15.14
C ILE A 75 -13.62 19.60 -16.33
N LYS A 76 -12.49 19.18 -16.91
CA LYS A 76 -11.90 19.83 -18.08
C LYS A 76 -12.85 19.78 -19.28
N ALA A 77 -13.46 18.63 -19.56
CA ALA A 77 -14.41 18.48 -20.65
C ALA A 77 -15.64 19.39 -20.46
N ASN A 78 -16.18 19.45 -19.25
CA ASN A 78 -17.31 20.32 -18.92
C ASN A 78 -16.95 21.81 -19.05
N ALA A 79 -15.80 22.22 -18.52
CA ALA A 79 -15.33 23.60 -18.62
C ALA A 79 -15.13 24.02 -20.09
N MET A 80 -14.53 23.17 -20.92
CA MET A 80 -14.35 23.47 -22.36
C MET A 80 -15.69 23.54 -23.10
N LYS A 81 -16.67 22.73 -22.71
CA LYS A 81 -18.03 22.80 -23.25
C LYS A 81 -18.72 24.12 -22.89
N GLU A 82 -18.58 24.56 -21.64
CA GLU A 82 -19.13 25.86 -21.20
C GLU A 82 -18.48 27.03 -21.95
N VAL A 83 -17.16 27.00 -22.15
CA VAL A 83 -16.46 27.99 -22.98
C VAL A 83 -16.98 28.00 -24.42
N GLY A 84 -17.21 26.83 -25.02
CA GLY A 84 -17.82 26.72 -26.34
C GLY A 84 -19.20 27.38 -26.41
N SER A 85 -20.06 27.13 -25.41
CA SER A 85 -21.37 27.77 -25.32
C SER A 85 -21.27 29.30 -25.21
N ILE A 86 -20.37 29.80 -24.35
CA ILE A 86 -20.15 31.25 -24.20
C ILE A 86 -19.66 31.87 -25.51
N ALA A 87 -18.77 31.18 -26.24
CA ALA A 87 -18.27 31.63 -27.53
C ALA A 87 -19.38 31.68 -28.58
N GLU A 88 -20.25 30.67 -28.64
CA GLU A 88 -21.43 30.66 -29.52
C GLU A 88 -22.39 31.81 -29.21
N ASP A 89 -22.73 32.00 -27.93
CA ASP A 89 -23.65 33.05 -27.48
C ASP A 89 -23.08 34.45 -27.78
N THR A 90 -21.78 34.65 -27.52
CA THR A 90 -21.08 35.92 -27.78
C THR A 90 -21.00 36.20 -29.28
N ALA A 91 -20.64 35.20 -30.10
CA ALA A 91 -20.58 35.36 -31.55
C ALA A 91 -21.97 35.70 -32.12
N SER A 92 -23.04 35.08 -31.62
CA SER A 92 -24.41 35.41 -32.02
C SER A 92 -24.76 36.86 -31.70
N ALA A 93 -24.44 37.33 -30.50
CA ALA A 93 -24.71 38.71 -30.11
C ALA A 93 -23.96 39.73 -30.99
N ILE A 94 -22.69 39.44 -31.34
CA ILE A 94 -21.89 40.28 -32.22
C ILE A 94 -22.49 40.34 -33.64
N VAL A 95 -22.87 39.19 -34.21
CA VAL A 95 -23.46 39.14 -35.57
C VAL A 95 -24.77 39.91 -35.62
N GLU A 96 -25.64 39.74 -34.61
CA GLU A 96 -26.90 40.46 -34.52
C GLU A 96 -26.68 41.98 -34.43
N ALA A 97 -25.70 42.43 -33.63
CA ALA A 97 -25.37 43.84 -33.46
C ALA A 97 -24.76 44.51 -34.72
N LEU A 98 -23.92 43.79 -35.47
CA LEU A 98 -23.19 44.36 -36.61
C LEU A 98 -23.92 44.24 -37.95
N VAL A 99 -24.66 43.15 -38.17
CA VAL A 99 -25.26 42.82 -39.47
C VAL A 99 -26.78 43.10 -39.46
N GLY A 100 -27.38 43.28 -38.28
CA GLY A 100 -28.82 43.57 -38.13
C GLY A 100 -29.73 42.37 -38.47
N GLY A 101 -29.15 41.19 -38.72
CA GLY A 101 -29.85 39.94 -39.01
C GLY A 101 -29.32 38.80 -38.14
N LYS A 102 -30.17 37.80 -37.89
CA LYS A 102 -29.82 36.61 -37.10
C LYS A 102 -29.21 35.53 -38.00
N ALA A 103 -27.94 35.19 -37.79
CA ALA A 103 -27.37 33.96 -38.34
C ALA A 103 -27.96 32.75 -37.60
N SER A 104 -28.05 31.58 -38.25
CA SER A 104 -28.61 30.41 -37.57
C SER A 104 -27.65 29.91 -36.49
N LYS A 105 -28.20 29.40 -35.38
CA LYS A 105 -27.40 28.82 -34.29
C LYS A 105 -26.48 27.70 -34.78
N ALA A 106 -26.91 26.94 -35.78
CA ALA A 106 -26.13 25.87 -36.38
C ALA A 106 -24.89 26.38 -37.14
N GLU A 107 -25.02 27.49 -37.89
CA GLU A 107 -23.90 28.12 -38.59
C GLU A 107 -22.88 28.71 -37.61
N ILE A 108 -23.35 29.37 -36.54
CA ILE A 108 -22.49 29.92 -35.50
C ILE A 108 -21.74 28.80 -34.77
N ALA A 109 -22.44 27.75 -34.34
CA ALA A 109 -21.81 26.60 -33.70
C ALA A 109 -20.78 25.91 -34.61
N ALA A 110 -21.07 25.77 -35.91
CA ALA A 110 -20.12 25.21 -36.88
C ALA A 110 -18.88 26.11 -37.06
N ALA A 111 -19.06 27.43 -37.11
CA ALA A 111 -17.98 28.39 -37.24
C ALA A 111 -17.10 28.46 -35.97
N VAL A 112 -17.70 28.46 -34.78
CA VAL A 112 -16.95 28.42 -33.51
C VAL A 112 -16.19 27.10 -33.37
N LYS A 113 -16.82 25.98 -33.74
CA LYS A 113 -16.19 24.66 -33.71
C LYS A 113 -15.04 24.51 -34.71
N SER A 114 -15.09 25.17 -35.87
CA SER A 114 -14.02 25.07 -36.87
C SER A 114 -12.71 25.74 -36.46
N VAL A 115 -12.76 26.63 -35.44
CA VAL A 115 -11.59 27.35 -34.90
C VAL A 115 -11.17 26.88 -33.50
N ALA A 116 -12.02 26.13 -32.79
CA ALA A 116 -11.68 25.50 -31.52
C ALA A 116 -10.70 24.32 -31.78
N ARG A 117 -9.45 24.49 -31.35
CA ARG A 117 -8.40 23.43 -31.42
C ARG A 117 -8.64 22.31 -30.42
#